data_AF-A0A7K6UU02-F1
#
_entry.id   AF-A0A7K6UU02-F1
#
_cell.length_a   1.000
_cell.length_b   1.000
_cell.length_c   1.000
_cell.angle_alpha   90.00
_cell.angle_beta   90.00
_cell.angle_gamma   90.00
#
_symmetry.space_group_name_H-M   'P 1'
#
loop_
_entity.id
_entity.type
_entity.pdbx_description
1 polymer ?
#
loop_
_entity_poly.entity_id
_entity_poly.type
_entity_poly.pdbx_seq_one_letter_code
_entity_poly.pdbx_strand_id
1 'polypeptide(L)'
;RGAGGGAAGPESDAGSSLPFRFRPFVPHIPFDFYVCEMAFPRVKPAADETAFSEALLKRNQDLAPTAAEQASILSLVTKINNVIDNLIVAPGTFEVQIEEVRQVGSYKKGTMTTGHNVADLVVILKILPTLEAVAALGNKVVESLRAQDPSEGEAAIHGPSRVPVELPSPSTRNSRSFPPVLTMLTNETGFEISSADATVKILITTVPPNLRKLDPELHLDIKVLQSALAAIRHARWFEENASQSTVKVLIRLLKDLRIRFPGFEPLTPWILDLLGHYAVMNNPTRQPLALNIAYRRCLQILAAGLFLPGSVGITDPCESGNFRVHTVMTLEQQVRGVPEGRGHGWGGPVRTLTHPCPQDMVCYTAQTLVRILSHGGYRKILGQEGDASYLASEMSTWDGVIVTPSEKAYEKPPEKKEGEEEEENQEEPAAGEEEESMETQE
;
A
#
# COMPACT_ATOMS: atom_id res chain seq x y z
N ARG A 1 -53.13 -66.21 -28.86
CA ARG A 1 -53.15 -65.37 -27.64
C ARG A 1 -52.28 -64.15 -27.97
N GLY A 2 -52.84 -63.11 -28.62
CA GLY A 2 -53.25 -61.82 -28.01
C GLY A 2 -52.01 -60.98 -27.67
N ALA A 3 -51.52 -60.01 -28.47
CA ALA A 3 -52.04 -58.69 -28.88
C ALA A 3 -51.86 -57.56 -27.83
N GLY A 4 -51.22 -56.45 -28.26
CA GLY A 4 -51.14 -55.12 -27.61
C GLY A 4 -49.82 -54.86 -26.85
N GLY A 5 -49.00 -53.83 -27.07
CA GLY A 5 -49.21 -52.49 -27.64
C GLY A 5 -49.23 -51.45 -26.50
N GLY A 6 -48.17 -50.64 -26.31
CA GLY A 6 -48.15 -49.61 -25.26
C GLY A 6 -46.89 -48.74 -25.22
N ALA A 7 -46.93 -47.65 -25.98
CA ALA A 7 -46.29 -46.32 -25.82
C ALA A 7 -44.93 -46.16 -25.09
N ALA A 8 -43.95 -45.65 -25.85
CA ALA A 8 -42.83 -44.87 -25.36
C ALA A 8 -43.30 -43.47 -24.90
N GLY A 9 -42.94 -43.06 -23.68
CA GLY A 9 -42.92 -41.66 -23.25
C GLY A 9 -41.46 -41.19 -23.15
N PRO A 10 -41.15 -39.91 -23.42
CA PRO A 10 -39.79 -39.42 -23.31
C PRO A 10 -39.44 -39.16 -21.84
N GLU A 11 -38.43 -39.84 -21.33
CA GLU A 11 -37.79 -39.46 -20.06
C GLU A 11 -37.07 -38.12 -20.27
N SER A 12 -37.60 -37.10 -19.63
CA SER A 12 -36.96 -35.81 -19.46
C SER A 12 -35.70 -35.96 -18.62
N ASP A 13 -34.56 -35.67 -19.22
CA ASP A 13 -33.25 -35.54 -18.60
C ASP A 13 -33.27 -34.32 -17.65
N ALA A 14 -33.73 -34.54 -16.43
CA ALA A 14 -33.64 -33.58 -15.34
C ALA A 14 -32.21 -33.62 -14.79
N GLY A 15 -31.34 -32.82 -15.40
CA GLY A 15 -30.02 -32.52 -14.88
C GLY A 15 -30.15 -31.94 -13.47
N SER A 16 -29.77 -32.73 -12.47
CA SER A 16 -29.67 -32.31 -11.08
C SER A 16 -28.54 -31.28 -10.94
N SER A 17 -28.92 -30.01 -10.91
CA SER A 17 -28.08 -28.92 -10.44
C SER A 17 -27.77 -29.13 -8.97
N LEU A 18 -26.66 -29.80 -8.67
CA LEU A 18 -26.14 -29.88 -7.31
C LEU A 18 -25.85 -28.45 -6.81
N PRO A 19 -26.36 -28.07 -5.62
CA PRO A 19 -26.08 -26.76 -5.05
C PRO A 19 -24.58 -26.60 -4.85
N PHE A 20 -24.05 -25.42 -5.19
CA PHE A 20 -22.63 -25.09 -5.05
C PHE A 20 -22.22 -25.24 -3.58
N ARG A 21 -21.74 -26.43 -3.19
CA ARG A 21 -21.03 -26.60 -1.92
C ARG A 21 -19.89 -25.60 -1.90
N PHE A 22 -19.90 -24.70 -0.92
CA PHE A 22 -18.74 -23.88 -0.57
C PHE A 22 -17.52 -24.79 -0.51
N ARG A 23 -16.63 -24.69 -1.52
CA ARG A 23 -15.37 -25.44 -1.48
C ARG A 23 -14.56 -24.84 -0.33
N PRO A 24 -14.18 -25.63 0.68
CA PRO A 24 -13.33 -25.12 1.75
C PRO A 24 -12.05 -24.55 1.14
N PHE A 25 -11.65 -23.37 1.61
CA PHE A 25 -10.40 -22.73 1.17
C PHE A 25 -9.23 -23.65 1.53
N VAL A 26 -8.58 -24.21 0.51
CA VAL A 26 -7.35 -24.98 0.66
C VAL A 26 -6.18 -24.00 0.42
N PRO A 27 -5.42 -23.62 1.46
CA PRO A 27 -4.32 -22.69 1.30
C PRO A 27 -3.25 -23.29 0.37
N HIS A 28 -2.94 -22.57 -0.70
CA HIS A 28 -1.89 -22.94 -1.64
C HIS A 28 -0.68 -22.03 -1.45
N ILE A 29 0.53 -22.59 -1.39
CA ILE A 29 1.78 -21.83 -1.42
C ILE A 29 2.26 -21.80 -2.88
N PRO A 30 2.22 -20.65 -3.56
CA PRO A 30 2.70 -20.57 -4.94
C PRO A 30 4.19 -20.89 -5.06
N PHE A 31 4.59 -21.28 -6.26
CA PHE A 31 5.99 -21.64 -6.54
C PHE A 31 6.93 -20.45 -6.31
N ASP A 32 8.02 -20.71 -5.56
CA ASP A 32 9.13 -19.79 -5.40
C ASP A 32 10.44 -20.57 -5.55
N PHE A 33 11.15 -20.31 -6.66
CA PHE A 33 12.43 -20.96 -6.98
C PHE A 33 13.44 -20.87 -5.83
N TYR A 34 13.49 -19.75 -5.10
CA TYR A 34 14.50 -19.52 -4.08
C TYR A 34 14.18 -20.19 -2.74
N VAL A 35 12.98 -20.76 -2.58
CA VAL A 35 12.63 -21.61 -1.43
C VAL A 35 13.04 -23.06 -1.69
N CYS A 36 13.09 -23.49 -2.95
CA CYS A 36 13.37 -24.87 -3.34
C CYS A 36 14.52 -25.01 -4.35
N GLU A 37 15.51 -24.11 -4.33
CA GLU A 37 16.61 -24.07 -5.31
C GLU A 37 17.36 -25.40 -5.40
N MET A 38 17.47 -26.15 -4.29
CA MET A 38 18.08 -27.48 -4.26
C MET A 38 17.37 -28.53 -5.14
N ALA A 39 16.07 -28.34 -5.40
CA ALA A 39 15.30 -29.20 -6.31
C ALA A 39 15.53 -28.85 -7.80
N PHE A 40 16.14 -27.70 -8.08
CA PHE A 40 16.39 -27.19 -9.43
C PHE A 40 17.88 -26.88 -9.65
N PRO A 41 18.76 -27.90 -9.60
CA PRO A 41 20.18 -27.71 -9.80
C PRO A 41 20.44 -27.12 -11.18
N ARG A 42 21.23 -26.03 -11.23
CA ARG A 42 21.56 -25.37 -12.49
C ARG A 42 22.48 -26.26 -13.31
N VAL A 43 22.11 -26.50 -14.58
CA VAL A 43 22.94 -27.24 -15.54
C VAL A 43 24.18 -26.43 -15.95
N LYS A 44 24.05 -25.11 -16.02
CA LYS A 44 25.12 -24.16 -16.31
C LYS A 44 25.18 -23.12 -15.18
N PRO A 45 26.35 -22.53 -14.88
CA PRO A 45 26.43 -21.40 -13.97
C PRO A 45 25.43 -20.31 -14.34
N ALA A 46 24.96 -19.56 -13.34
CA ALA A 46 24.16 -18.37 -13.60
C ALA A 46 24.95 -17.40 -14.50
N ALA A 47 24.23 -16.66 -15.35
CA ALA A 47 24.85 -15.62 -16.16
C ALA A 47 25.51 -14.55 -15.26
N ASP A 48 26.52 -13.88 -15.78
CA ASP A 48 27.10 -12.73 -15.10
C ASP A 48 26.07 -11.58 -15.08
N GLU A 49 25.69 -11.18 -13.87
CA GLU A 49 24.73 -10.10 -13.62
C GLU A 49 25.41 -8.87 -13.00
N THR A 50 26.72 -8.70 -13.17
CA THR A 50 27.47 -7.55 -12.64
C THR A 50 26.88 -6.23 -13.16
N ALA A 51 26.61 -6.12 -14.46
CA ALA A 51 26.03 -4.91 -15.06
C ALA A 51 24.59 -4.61 -14.57
N PHE A 52 23.82 -5.65 -14.23
CA PHE A 52 22.49 -5.48 -13.63
C PHE A 52 22.61 -5.00 -12.18
N SER A 53 23.53 -5.58 -11.41
CA SER A 53 23.82 -5.19 -10.03
C SER A 53 24.26 -3.73 -9.94
N GLU A 54 25.17 -3.29 -10.82
CA GLU A 54 25.59 -1.89 -10.93
C GLU A 54 24.44 -0.96 -11.31
N ALA A 55 23.58 -1.39 -12.24
CA ALA A 55 22.41 -0.60 -12.64
C ALA A 55 21.41 -0.42 -11.48
N LEU A 56 21.19 -1.45 -10.66
CA LEU A 56 20.34 -1.37 -9.47
C LEU A 56 20.91 -0.38 -8.44
N LEU A 57 22.22 -0.46 -8.17
CA LEU A 57 22.90 0.44 -7.24
C LEU A 57 22.86 1.89 -7.74
N LYS A 58 23.11 2.11 -9.02
CA LYS A 58 23.00 3.42 -9.66
C LYS A 58 21.57 3.97 -9.53
N ARG A 59 20.55 3.17 -9.88
CA ARG A 59 19.15 3.61 -9.77
C ARG A 59 18.77 3.93 -8.32
N ASN A 60 19.26 3.14 -7.36
CA ASN A 60 19.05 3.44 -5.94
C ASN A 60 19.73 4.76 -5.53
N GLN A 61 20.93 5.05 -6.02
CA GLN A 61 21.61 6.32 -5.78
C GLN A 61 20.82 7.50 -6.35
N ASP A 62 20.28 7.36 -7.56
CA ASP A 62 19.44 8.38 -8.21
C ASP A 62 18.13 8.63 -7.44
N LEU A 63 17.61 7.60 -6.75
CA LEU A 63 16.35 7.66 -5.99
C LEU A 63 16.55 8.03 -4.51
N ALA A 64 17.75 7.90 -3.97
CA ALA A 64 18.00 8.15 -2.55
C ALA A 64 17.93 9.66 -2.25
N PRO A 65 17.31 10.09 -1.13
CA PRO A 65 17.30 11.49 -0.75
C PRO A 65 18.72 12.05 -0.65
N THR A 66 18.91 13.24 -1.19
CA THR A 66 20.19 13.97 -1.15
C THR A 66 20.55 14.35 0.28
N ALA A 67 21.82 14.70 0.53
CA ALA A 67 22.26 15.14 1.86
C ALA A 67 21.49 16.37 2.37
N ALA A 68 21.08 17.28 1.47
CA ALA A 68 20.28 18.46 1.80
C ALA A 68 18.84 18.08 2.20
N GLU A 69 18.21 17.16 1.47
CA GLU A 69 16.90 16.61 1.83
C GLU A 69 16.94 15.90 3.19
N GLN A 70 17.97 15.04 3.40
CA GLN A 70 18.17 14.34 4.67
C GLN A 70 18.35 15.30 5.86
N ALA A 71 19.15 16.35 5.69
CA ALA A 71 19.39 17.33 6.75
C ALA A 71 18.14 18.15 7.07
N SER A 72 17.41 18.61 6.05
CA SER A 72 16.19 19.41 6.23
C SER A 72 15.06 18.61 6.90
N ILE A 73 14.82 17.36 6.48
CA ILE A 73 13.78 16.54 7.11
C ILE A 73 14.16 16.13 8.53
N LEU A 74 15.43 15.78 8.77
CA LEU A 74 15.92 15.49 10.12
C LEU A 74 15.72 16.68 11.05
N SER A 75 16.10 17.88 10.61
CA SER A 75 15.92 19.12 11.37
C SER A 75 14.46 19.35 11.73
N LEU A 76 13.55 19.29 10.75
CA LEU A 76 12.12 19.54 10.97
C LEU A 76 11.48 18.47 11.87
N VAL A 77 11.79 17.19 11.65
CA VAL A 77 11.31 16.08 12.50
C VAL A 77 11.80 16.26 13.94
N THR A 78 13.09 16.54 14.15
CA THR A 78 13.63 16.73 15.50
C THR A 78 12.98 17.92 16.21
N LYS A 79 12.84 19.06 15.53
CA LYS A 79 12.17 20.25 16.09
C LYS A 79 10.72 19.93 16.51
N ILE A 80 9.93 19.29 15.63
CA ILE A 80 8.53 18.91 15.93
C ILE A 80 8.45 17.87 17.05
N ASN A 81 9.27 16.83 17.01
CA ASN A 81 9.26 15.77 18.02
C ASN A 81 9.57 16.34 19.41
N ASN A 82 10.57 17.21 19.53
CA ASN A 82 10.92 17.87 20.79
C ASN A 82 9.77 18.73 21.34
N VAL A 83 9.05 19.45 20.48
CA VAL A 83 7.86 20.21 20.90
C VAL A 83 6.79 19.27 21.46
N ILE A 84 6.53 18.15 20.78
CA ILE A 84 5.51 17.18 21.22
C ILE A 84 5.95 16.47 22.51
N ASP A 85 7.21 16.07 22.63
CA ASP A 85 7.77 15.48 23.86
C ASP A 85 7.60 16.43 25.07
N ASN A 86 7.84 17.73 24.87
CA ASN A 86 7.61 18.74 25.90
C ASN A 86 6.12 18.86 26.26
N LEU A 87 5.21 18.78 25.29
CA LEU A 87 3.76 18.78 25.54
C LEU A 87 3.29 17.52 26.28
N ILE A 88 3.95 16.38 26.09
CA ILE A 88 3.67 15.13 26.82
C ILE A 88 4.05 15.28 28.30
N VAL A 89 5.23 15.83 28.59
CA VAL A 89 5.77 15.92 29.96
C VAL A 89 5.21 17.13 30.74
N ALA A 90 5.02 18.26 30.06
CA ALA A 90 4.61 19.53 30.67
C ALA A 90 3.54 20.25 29.83
N PRO A 91 2.29 19.74 29.76
CA PRO A 91 1.23 20.34 28.95
C PRO A 91 0.77 21.72 29.47
N GLY A 92 1.03 22.06 30.73
CA GLY A 92 0.61 23.33 31.33
C GLY A 92 -0.92 23.45 31.33
N THR A 93 -1.43 24.54 30.73
CA THR A 93 -2.87 24.79 30.55
C THR A 93 -3.42 24.28 29.21
N PHE A 94 -2.60 23.59 28.41
CA PHE A 94 -3.03 23.09 27.11
C PHE A 94 -3.94 21.87 27.28
N GLU A 95 -5.15 21.93 26.71
CA GLU A 95 -6.21 20.94 26.95
C GLU A 95 -5.99 19.62 26.20
N VAL A 96 -5.28 19.65 25.07
CA VAL A 96 -5.03 18.44 24.27
C VAL A 96 -3.94 17.61 24.93
N GLN A 97 -4.36 16.56 25.64
CA GLN A 97 -3.45 15.66 26.34
C GLN A 97 -2.91 14.57 25.41
N ILE A 98 -1.58 14.45 25.38
CA ILE A 98 -0.85 13.50 24.55
C ILE A 98 -0.34 12.35 25.41
N GLU A 99 -0.51 11.13 24.92
CA GLU A 99 0.04 9.90 25.51
C GLU A 99 1.47 9.66 25.01
N GLU A 100 1.67 9.69 23.70
CA GLU A 100 2.92 9.27 23.08
C GLU A 100 3.08 9.85 21.68
N VAL A 101 4.33 10.02 21.22
CA VAL A 101 4.70 10.32 19.83
C VAL A 101 5.65 9.26 19.30
N ARG A 102 5.44 8.83 18.04
CA ARG A 102 6.27 7.83 17.37
C ARG A 102 6.61 8.24 15.95
N GLN A 103 7.88 8.13 15.59
CA GLN A 103 8.31 8.23 14.19
C GLN A 103 7.91 6.96 13.44
N VAL A 104 7.27 7.11 12.28
CA VAL A 104 6.81 6.00 11.44
C VAL A 104 7.12 6.25 9.95
N GLY A 105 6.53 5.44 9.07
CA GLY A 105 6.57 5.67 7.63
C GLY A 105 7.96 5.52 7.01
N SER A 106 8.13 6.09 5.82
CA SER A 106 9.35 5.93 5.02
C SER A 106 10.58 6.54 5.70
N TYR A 107 10.41 7.62 6.46
CA TYR A 107 11.47 8.28 7.21
C TYR A 107 12.06 7.35 8.27
N LYS A 108 11.24 6.83 9.20
CA LYS A 108 11.71 5.90 10.24
C LYS A 108 12.31 4.61 9.67
N LYS A 109 11.76 4.12 8.54
CA LYS A 109 12.22 2.89 7.88
C LYS A 109 13.50 3.07 7.05
N GLY A 110 13.90 4.31 6.75
CA GLY A 110 15.03 4.60 5.86
C GLY A 110 14.76 4.24 4.38
N THR A 111 13.50 4.32 3.95
CA THR A 111 13.03 3.98 2.59
C THR A 111 12.43 5.18 1.86
N MET A 112 12.78 6.40 2.28
CA MET A 112 12.44 7.65 1.57
C MET A 112 13.04 7.68 0.16
N THR A 113 12.41 8.47 -0.72
CA THR A 113 12.85 8.72 -2.10
C THR A 113 13.06 10.22 -2.29
N THR A 114 14.08 10.61 -3.06
CA THR A 114 14.33 12.02 -3.41
C THR A 114 13.13 12.63 -4.13
N GLY A 115 12.93 13.95 -3.98
CA GLY A 115 11.77 14.69 -4.49
C GLY A 115 10.50 14.51 -3.67
N HIS A 116 10.51 13.65 -2.64
CA HIS A 116 9.39 13.44 -1.72
C HIS A 116 9.88 13.48 -0.26
N ASN A 117 10.37 14.65 0.14
CA ASN A 117 11.01 14.87 1.45
C ASN A 117 9.98 15.00 2.59
N VAL A 118 9.24 13.92 2.84
CA VAL A 118 8.13 13.84 3.79
C VAL A 118 8.39 12.78 4.85
N ALA A 119 8.17 13.13 6.12
CA ALA A 119 8.20 12.20 7.26
C ALA A 119 6.84 12.13 7.96
N ASP A 120 6.58 11.00 8.61
CA ASP A 120 5.33 10.75 9.32
C ASP A 120 5.60 10.55 10.82
N LEU A 121 4.89 11.28 11.67
CA LEU A 121 4.83 11.08 13.12
C LEU A 121 3.41 10.65 13.49
N VAL A 122 3.27 9.62 14.30
CA VAL A 122 1.99 9.28 14.92
C VAL A 122 1.96 9.88 16.32
N VAL A 123 0.90 10.63 16.61
CA VAL A 123 0.64 11.19 17.94
C VAL A 123 -0.60 10.54 18.52
N ILE A 124 -0.44 9.89 19.68
CA ILE A 124 -1.52 9.21 20.40
C ILE A 124 -2.09 10.17 21.43
N LEU A 125 -3.37 10.52 21.30
CA LEU A 125 -4.08 11.36 22.25
C LEU A 125 -4.64 10.52 23.42
N LYS A 126 -4.64 11.11 24.62
CA LYS A 126 -5.37 10.58 25.79
C LYS A 126 -6.87 10.88 25.70
N ILE A 127 -7.22 11.95 24.99
CA ILE A 127 -8.59 12.44 24.76
C ILE A 127 -9.18 11.89 23.46
N LEU A 128 -10.48 12.13 23.23
CA LEU A 128 -11.11 11.81 21.96
C LEU A 128 -10.60 12.74 20.85
N PRO A 129 -10.28 12.22 19.66
CA PRO A 129 -9.65 12.99 18.59
C PRO A 129 -10.68 13.78 17.78
N THR A 130 -11.15 14.91 18.32
CA THR A 130 -12.03 15.84 17.58
C THR A 130 -11.25 16.70 16.59
N LEU A 131 -11.92 17.23 15.57
CA LEU A 131 -11.28 18.12 14.58
C LEU A 131 -10.71 19.39 15.24
N GLU A 132 -11.39 19.92 16.26
CA GLU A 132 -10.95 21.09 17.02
C GLU A 132 -9.68 20.79 17.82
N ALA A 133 -9.61 19.62 18.47
CA ALA A 133 -8.41 19.20 19.22
C ALA A 133 -7.20 19.04 18.28
N VAL A 134 -7.41 18.48 17.09
CA VAL A 134 -6.38 18.35 16.04
C VAL A 134 -5.89 19.72 15.60
N ALA A 135 -6.79 20.66 15.31
CA ALA A 135 -6.45 22.02 14.91
C ALA A 135 -5.72 22.78 16.04
N ALA A 136 -6.18 22.65 17.29
CA ALA A 136 -5.55 23.25 18.45
C ALA A 136 -4.12 22.73 18.67
N LEU A 137 -3.91 21.42 18.51
CA LEU A 137 -2.58 20.81 18.57
C LEU A 137 -1.67 21.30 17.43
N GLY A 138 -2.16 21.31 16.20
CA GLY A 138 -1.41 21.83 15.05
C GLY A 138 -0.96 23.28 15.27
N ASN A 139 -1.88 24.15 15.69
CA ASN A 139 -1.58 25.55 16.01
C ASN A 139 -0.54 25.67 17.14
N LYS A 140 -0.73 24.91 18.23
CA LYS A 140 0.19 24.94 19.37
C LYS A 140 1.61 24.51 18.99
N VAL A 141 1.74 23.48 18.16
CA VAL A 141 3.05 22.99 17.69
C VAL A 141 3.73 24.03 16.81
N VAL A 142 3.04 24.56 15.79
CA VAL A 142 3.66 25.55 14.87
C VAL A 142 4.00 26.87 15.58
N GLU A 143 3.17 27.32 16.53
CA GLU A 143 3.48 28.51 17.35
C GLU A 143 4.72 28.29 18.21
N SER A 144 4.84 27.11 18.81
CA SER A 144 6.01 26.76 19.63
C SER A 144 7.30 26.69 18.81
N LEU A 145 7.22 26.21 17.56
CA LEU A 145 8.35 26.24 16.61
C LEU A 145 8.75 27.67 16.24
N ARG A 146 7.77 28.52 15.90
CA ARG A 146 8.01 29.94 15.57
C ARG A 146 8.58 30.72 16.76
N ALA A 147 8.19 30.39 17.99
CA ALA A 147 8.73 31.00 19.19
C ALA A 147 10.18 30.58 19.48
N GLN A 148 10.56 29.34 19.14
CA GLN A 148 11.93 28.85 19.28
C GLN A 148 12.88 29.41 18.20
N ASP A 149 12.35 29.71 17.01
CA ASP A 149 13.13 30.23 15.89
C ASP A 149 12.35 31.33 15.13
N PRO A 150 12.40 32.60 15.62
CA PRO A 150 11.67 33.71 15.01
C PRO A 150 12.09 33.99 13.55
N SER A 151 13.29 33.55 13.15
CA SER A 151 13.84 33.76 11.82
C SER A 151 13.16 32.92 10.72
N GLU A 152 12.51 31.80 11.10
CA GLU A 152 11.67 30.96 10.22
C GLU A 152 10.19 31.40 10.21
N GLY A 153 9.83 32.48 10.95
CA GLY A 153 8.44 32.89 11.18
C GLY A 153 7.99 34.18 10.48
N GLU A 154 8.91 35.04 10.03
CA GLU A 154 8.54 36.36 9.49
C GLU A 154 8.36 36.37 7.96
N ALA A 155 7.11 36.51 7.53
CA ALA A 155 6.82 37.05 6.21
C ALA A 155 7.21 38.55 6.21
N ALA A 156 8.29 38.90 5.52
CA ALA A 156 8.65 40.30 5.33
C ALA A 156 7.55 41.04 4.56
N ILE A 157 6.66 41.72 5.28
CA ILE A 157 5.72 42.70 4.72
C ILE A 157 6.53 43.95 4.40
N HIS A 158 7.17 43.99 3.24
CA HIS A 158 7.57 45.27 2.66
C HIS A 158 6.34 45.92 2.05
N GLY A 159 5.85 46.99 2.72
CA GLY A 159 4.84 47.90 2.19
C GLY A 159 5.25 48.51 0.84
N PRO A 160 4.32 49.14 0.11
CA PRO A 160 4.55 49.55 -1.27
C PRO A 160 5.49 50.75 -1.33
N SER A 161 6.79 50.51 -1.30
CA SER A 161 7.79 51.54 -1.56
C SER A 161 7.92 51.71 -3.07
N ARG A 162 7.48 52.88 -3.54
CA ARG A 162 7.56 53.35 -4.93
C ARG A 162 8.97 53.14 -5.49
N VAL A 163 9.08 52.37 -6.57
CA VAL A 163 10.30 52.29 -7.39
C VAL A 163 10.16 53.26 -8.56
N PRO A 164 11.16 54.12 -8.86
CA PRO A 164 11.20 54.84 -10.13
C PRO A 164 11.46 53.84 -11.27
N VAL A 165 10.86 54.12 -12.42
CA VAL A 165 10.99 53.33 -13.65
C VAL A 165 12.38 53.59 -14.26
N GLU A 166 13.25 52.59 -14.23
CA GLU A 166 14.39 52.48 -15.14
C GLU A 166 14.38 51.11 -15.84
N LEU A 167 14.67 51.14 -17.14
CA LEU A 167 14.55 50.04 -18.12
C LEU A 167 15.56 48.90 -17.85
N PRO A 168 15.26 47.64 -18.28
CA PRO A 168 16.05 46.48 -17.88
C PRO A 168 17.25 46.21 -18.80
N SER A 169 18.37 45.83 -18.19
CA SER A 169 19.51 45.14 -18.82
C SER A 169 19.44 43.63 -18.52
N PRO A 170 19.77 42.72 -19.46
CA PRO A 170 19.49 41.30 -19.32
C PRO A 170 20.71 40.52 -18.79
N SER A 171 20.95 40.54 -17.47
CA SER A 171 21.89 39.60 -16.85
C SER A 171 21.94 39.75 -15.33
N THR A 172 20.96 39.20 -14.61
CA THR A 172 21.14 38.54 -13.30
C THR A 172 19.82 37.84 -12.96
N ARG A 173 19.81 36.50 -12.99
CA ARG A 173 18.70 35.71 -12.45
C ARG A 173 18.77 35.80 -10.94
N ASN A 174 18.19 36.84 -10.34
CA ASN A 174 17.99 36.91 -8.90
C ASN A 174 16.95 35.85 -8.52
N SER A 175 17.41 34.75 -7.92
CA SER A 175 16.56 33.88 -7.13
C SER A 175 16.07 34.69 -5.93
N ARG A 176 14.86 35.24 -6.02
CA ARG A 176 14.17 35.80 -4.85
C ARG A 176 13.84 34.63 -3.93
N SER A 177 14.66 34.39 -2.92
CA SER A 177 14.34 33.54 -1.79
C SER A 177 13.30 34.27 -0.93
N PHE A 178 12.05 33.81 -0.98
CA PHE A 178 11.08 34.16 0.05
C PHE A 178 11.58 33.60 1.39
N PRO A 179 11.37 34.30 2.53
CA PRO A 179 11.71 33.74 3.83
C PRO A 179 10.94 32.42 4.04
N PRO A 180 11.55 31.40 4.66
CA PRO A 180 10.95 30.08 4.81
C PRO A 180 9.87 30.14 5.89
N VAL A 181 8.65 30.55 5.53
CA VAL A 181 7.54 30.57 6.47
C VAL A 181 7.10 29.14 6.73
N LEU A 182 7.20 28.67 7.98
CA LEU A 182 6.59 27.42 8.41
C LEU A 182 5.07 27.50 8.22
N THR A 183 4.49 26.57 7.45
CA THR A 183 3.05 26.46 7.24
C THR A 183 2.51 25.24 7.96
N MET A 184 1.37 25.39 8.63
CA MET A 184 0.63 24.29 9.25
C MET A 184 -0.75 24.19 8.64
N LEU A 185 -1.16 22.99 8.22
CA LEU A 185 -2.46 22.71 7.65
C LEU A 185 -3.05 21.45 8.29
N THR A 186 -4.31 21.51 8.69
CA THR A 186 -5.06 20.32 9.10
C THR A 186 -5.50 19.51 7.87
N ASN A 187 -5.65 18.19 8.06
CA ASN A 187 -6.09 17.27 7.02
C ASN A 187 -6.87 16.09 7.64
N GLU A 188 -7.35 15.17 6.81
CA GLU A 188 -8.18 14.03 7.25
C GLU A 188 -7.49 13.11 8.26
N THR A 189 -6.15 13.08 8.28
CA THR A 189 -5.38 12.21 9.17
C THR A 189 -4.82 12.92 10.41
N GLY A 190 -5.00 14.24 10.50
CA GLY A 190 -4.41 15.06 11.55
C GLY A 190 -4.01 16.43 11.01
N PHE A 191 -2.71 16.69 10.96
CA PHE A 191 -2.17 17.93 10.37
C PHE A 191 -0.78 17.70 9.80
N GLU A 192 -0.28 18.65 9.02
CA GLU A 192 1.09 18.65 8.51
C GLU A 192 1.74 20.00 8.72
N ILE A 193 3.05 19.98 8.98
CA ILE A 193 3.89 21.17 9.08
C ILE A 193 4.93 21.09 7.98
N SER A 194 4.98 22.11 7.16
CA SER A 194 5.90 22.20 6.03
C SER A 194 6.83 23.41 6.19
N SER A 195 8.12 23.18 5.94
CA SER A 195 9.11 24.21 5.67
C SER A 195 9.30 24.35 4.15
N ALA A 196 10.27 25.16 3.71
CA ALA A 196 10.59 25.29 2.29
C ALA A 196 11.08 23.97 1.66
N ASP A 197 11.74 23.11 2.44
CA ASP A 197 12.48 21.96 1.94
C ASP A 197 11.97 20.60 2.46
N ALA A 198 11.05 20.59 3.43
CA ALA A 198 10.59 19.36 4.09
C ALA A 198 9.16 19.48 4.63
N THR A 199 8.47 18.35 4.69
CA THR A 199 7.13 18.24 5.31
C THR A 199 7.11 17.14 6.36
N VAL A 200 6.50 17.40 7.50
CA VAL A 200 6.21 16.38 8.51
C VAL A 200 4.71 16.28 8.68
N LYS A 201 4.17 15.09 8.43
CA LYS A 201 2.76 14.75 8.65
C LYS A 201 2.59 14.18 10.04
N ILE A 202 1.62 14.70 10.76
CA ILE A 202 1.23 14.25 12.09
C ILE A 202 -0.08 13.47 11.94
N LEU A 203 0.03 12.16 12.05
CA LEU A 203 -1.06 11.21 12.02
C LEU A 203 -1.63 11.09 13.44
N ILE A 204 -2.84 11.58 13.63
CA ILE A 204 -3.48 11.57 14.94
C ILE A 204 -4.13 10.21 15.16
N THR A 205 -3.96 9.68 16.37
CA THR A 205 -4.72 8.55 16.89
C THR A 205 -5.05 8.75 18.35
N THR A 206 -5.69 7.77 18.99
CA THR A 206 -6.04 7.81 20.41
C THR A 206 -5.79 6.47 21.07
N VAL A 207 -5.73 6.47 22.40
CA VAL A 207 -5.64 5.25 23.22
C VAL A 207 -6.82 4.27 22.95
N PRO A 208 -6.61 2.94 23.05
CA PRO A 208 -7.63 1.93 22.73
C PRO A 208 -8.99 2.09 23.43
N PRO A 209 -9.08 2.53 24.71
CA PRO A 209 -10.38 2.77 25.35
C PRO A 209 -11.26 3.80 24.64
N ASN A 210 -10.66 4.77 23.95
CA ASN A 210 -11.40 5.83 23.25
C ASN A 210 -11.93 5.36 21.88
N LEU A 211 -11.29 4.37 21.24
CA LEU A 211 -11.73 3.84 19.95
C LEU A 211 -13.15 3.24 19.99
N ARG A 212 -13.58 2.75 21.16
CA ARG A 212 -14.94 2.21 21.37
C ARG A 212 -15.98 3.29 21.70
N LYS A 213 -15.55 4.54 21.85
CA LYS A 213 -16.37 5.70 22.23
C LYS A 213 -16.43 6.76 21.14
N LEU A 214 -16.00 6.41 19.93
CA LEU A 214 -15.96 7.34 18.81
C LEU A 214 -17.38 7.66 18.34
N ASP A 215 -17.70 8.94 18.27
CA ASP A 215 -18.81 9.50 17.52
C ASP A 215 -18.34 9.88 16.10
N PRO A 216 -18.89 9.25 15.03
CA PRO A 216 -18.53 9.57 13.64
C PRO A 216 -18.78 11.01 13.21
N GLU A 217 -19.65 11.77 13.90
CA GLU A 217 -19.94 13.17 13.56
C GLU A 217 -18.93 14.16 14.17
N LEU A 218 -18.24 13.76 15.24
CA LEU A 218 -17.38 14.65 16.04
C LEU A 218 -15.90 14.29 15.97
N HIS A 219 -15.56 13.02 15.72
CA HIS A 219 -14.19 12.53 15.78
C HIS A 219 -13.65 12.13 14.41
N LEU A 220 -12.32 12.06 14.32
CA LEU A 220 -11.66 11.47 13.15
C LEU A 220 -12.15 10.04 12.89
N ASP A 221 -12.23 9.69 11.61
CA ASP A 221 -12.70 8.38 11.16
C ASP A 221 -11.90 7.23 11.80
N ILE A 222 -12.60 6.17 12.20
CA ILE A 222 -11.98 5.04 12.90
C ILE A 222 -10.89 4.36 12.06
N LYS A 223 -11.03 4.31 10.73
CA LYS A 223 -10.02 3.72 9.84
C LYS A 223 -8.75 4.57 9.81
N VAL A 224 -8.87 5.89 9.86
CA VAL A 224 -7.73 6.81 10.00
C VAL A 224 -6.97 6.52 11.29
N LEU A 225 -7.68 6.48 12.43
CA LEU A 225 -7.07 6.25 13.74
C LEU A 225 -6.40 4.86 13.83
N GLN A 226 -7.04 3.83 13.27
CA GLN A 226 -6.49 2.47 13.18
C GLN A 226 -5.28 2.39 12.24
N SER A 227 -5.30 3.11 11.11
CA SER A 227 -4.18 3.15 10.17
C SER A 227 -2.92 3.77 10.79
N ALA A 228 -3.09 4.80 11.63
CA ALA A 228 -2.00 5.41 12.38
C ALA A 228 -1.42 4.44 13.43
N LEU A 229 -2.27 3.69 14.14
CA LEU A 229 -1.82 2.62 15.05
C LEU A 229 -1.12 1.48 14.30
N ALA A 230 -1.60 1.10 13.12
CA ALA A 230 -0.94 0.12 12.25
C ALA A 230 0.44 0.63 11.80
N ALA A 231 0.58 1.91 11.46
CA ALA A 231 1.86 2.50 11.09
C ALA A 231 2.91 2.39 12.20
N ILE A 232 2.52 2.51 13.49
CA ILE A 232 3.40 2.25 14.63
C ILE A 232 3.85 0.78 14.66
N ARG A 233 2.90 -0.17 14.51
CA ARG A 233 3.23 -1.61 14.48
C ARG A 233 4.16 -1.94 13.32
N HIS A 234 3.88 -1.40 12.13
CA HIS A 234 4.72 -1.58 10.94
C HIS A 234 6.13 -1.02 11.15
N ALA A 235 6.26 0.17 11.74
CA ALA A 235 7.57 0.77 12.01
C ALA A 235 8.39 -0.07 12.98
N ARG A 236 7.77 -0.57 14.06
CA ARG A 236 8.41 -1.46 15.03
C ARG A 236 8.85 -2.78 14.39
N TRP A 237 7.94 -3.45 13.68
CA TRP A 237 8.27 -4.69 12.98
C TRP A 237 9.42 -4.48 11.99
N PHE A 238 9.42 -3.37 11.26
CA PHE A 238 10.45 -3.06 10.26
C PHE A 238 11.83 -2.87 10.90
N GLU A 239 11.90 -2.18 12.04
CA GLU A 239 13.13 -1.99 12.80
C GLU A 239 13.71 -3.32 13.29
N GLU A 240 12.85 -4.20 13.80
CA GLU A 240 13.23 -5.50 14.35
C GLU A 240 13.58 -6.54 13.26
N ASN A 241 12.94 -6.49 12.07
CA ASN A 241 13.00 -7.59 11.08
C ASN A 241 13.57 -7.18 9.70
N ALA A 242 13.40 -5.91 9.29
CA ALA A 242 13.68 -5.44 7.93
C ALA A 242 14.77 -4.34 7.87
N SER A 243 15.57 -4.19 8.93
CA SER A 243 16.58 -3.13 9.05
C SER A 243 17.82 -3.30 8.14
N GLN A 244 17.95 -4.44 7.46
CA GLN A 244 19.03 -4.76 6.52
C GLN A 244 19.09 -3.77 5.34
N SER A 245 20.32 -3.41 4.92
CA SER A 245 20.54 -2.41 3.86
C SER A 245 19.93 -2.82 2.52
N THR A 246 20.11 -4.09 2.11
CA THR A 246 19.54 -4.63 0.86
C THR A 246 18.01 -4.54 0.83
N VAL A 247 17.33 -4.78 1.95
CA VAL A 247 15.87 -4.66 2.07
C VAL A 247 15.43 -3.22 1.81
N LYS A 248 16.07 -2.25 2.47
CA LYS A 248 15.75 -0.81 2.31
C LYS A 248 15.97 -0.34 0.87
N VAL A 249 17.07 -0.77 0.24
CA VAL A 249 17.39 -0.47 -1.16
C VAL A 249 16.35 -1.08 -2.10
N LEU A 250 16.02 -2.36 -1.90
CA LEU A 250 15.02 -3.05 -2.72
C LEU A 250 13.66 -2.38 -2.63
N ILE A 251 13.19 -2.01 -1.44
CA ILE A 251 11.90 -1.33 -1.25
C ILE A 251 11.86 -0.01 -2.00
N ARG A 252 12.93 0.79 -1.98
CA ARG A 252 13.00 2.05 -2.74
C ARG A 252 12.88 1.80 -4.25
N LEU A 253 13.58 0.78 -4.75
CA LEU A 253 13.49 0.38 -6.15
C LEU A 253 12.09 -0.14 -6.52
N LEU A 254 11.39 -0.83 -5.61
CA LEU A 254 10.03 -1.30 -5.82
C LEU A 254 9.01 -0.14 -5.79
N LYS A 255 9.20 0.88 -4.94
CA LYS A 255 8.38 2.10 -4.97
C LYS A 255 8.50 2.82 -6.32
N ASP A 256 9.72 2.95 -6.84
CA ASP A 256 9.98 3.51 -8.17
C ASP A 256 9.38 2.64 -9.29
N LEU A 257 9.54 1.31 -9.20
CA LEU A 257 8.94 0.37 -10.15
C LEU A 257 7.41 0.51 -10.18
N ARG A 258 6.76 0.63 -9.00
CA ARG A 258 5.32 0.86 -8.87
C ARG A 258 4.85 2.12 -9.57
N ILE A 259 5.61 3.21 -9.48
CA ILE A 259 5.26 4.48 -10.12
C ILE A 259 5.37 4.36 -11.65
N ARG A 260 6.41 3.70 -12.15
CA ARG A 260 6.67 3.60 -13.60
C ARG A 260 5.83 2.55 -14.31
N PHE A 261 5.36 1.54 -13.60
CA PHE A 261 4.46 0.51 -14.12
C PHE A 261 3.14 0.53 -13.34
N PRO A 262 2.11 1.24 -13.84
CA PRO A 262 0.83 1.42 -13.15
C PRO A 262 0.11 0.12 -12.81
N GLY A 263 0.44 -1.01 -13.46
CA GLY A 263 -0.08 -2.32 -13.08
C GLY A 263 0.31 -2.77 -11.66
N PHE A 264 1.28 -2.10 -11.03
CA PHE A 264 1.65 -2.30 -9.63
C PHE A 264 1.04 -1.27 -8.67
N GLU A 265 0.24 -0.33 -9.16
CA GLU A 265 -0.45 0.68 -8.33
C GLU A 265 -1.15 0.06 -7.10
N PRO A 266 -1.83 -1.11 -7.20
CA PRO A 266 -2.49 -1.71 -6.03
C PRO A 266 -1.55 -2.14 -4.89
N LEU A 267 -0.25 -2.29 -5.13
CA LEU A 267 0.72 -2.64 -4.10
C LEU A 267 0.91 -1.48 -3.13
N THR A 268 0.29 -1.58 -1.95
CA THR A 268 0.43 -0.56 -0.90
C THR A 268 1.88 -0.47 -0.40
N PRO A 269 2.29 0.66 0.22
CA PRO A 269 3.63 0.77 0.80
C PRO A 269 3.98 -0.36 1.78
N TRP A 270 3.00 -0.85 2.55
CA TRP A 270 3.21 -1.96 3.47
C TRP A 270 3.39 -3.30 2.76
N ILE A 271 2.64 -3.56 1.69
CA ILE A 271 2.85 -4.73 0.84
C ILE A 271 4.26 -4.70 0.23
N LEU A 272 4.75 -3.54 -0.21
CA LEU A 272 6.10 -3.40 -0.74
C LEU A 272 7.18 -3.64 0.33
N ASP A 273 6.97 -3.17 1.56
CA ASP A 273 7.89 -3.45 2.68
C ASP A 273 8.01 -4.95 2.94
N LEU A 274 6.87 -5.64 3.04
CA LEU A 274 6.82 -7.08 3.28
C LEU A 274 7.35 -7.90 2.10
N LEU A 275 7.04 -7.50 0.86
CA LEU A 275 7.56 -8.14 -0.35
C LEU A 275 9.08 -7.99 -0.45
N GLY A 276 9.61 -6.79 -0.19
CA GLY A 276 11.06 -6.54 -0.17
C GLY A 276 11.78 -7.34 0.92
N HIS A 277 11.21 -7.39 2.13
CA HIS A 277 11.73 -8.24 3.20
C HIS A 277 11.67 -9.73 2.85
N TYR A 278 10.52 -10.23 2.37
CA TYR A 278 10.32 -11.62 1.99
C TYR A 278 11.33 -12.05 0.93
N ALA A 279 11.48 -11.24 -0.13
CA ALA A 279 12.37 -11.56 -1.23
C ALA A 279 13.83 -11.65 -0.81
N VAL A 280 14.29 -10.84 0.15
CA VAL A 280 15.67 -10.86 0.64
C VAL A 280 15.90 -11.93 1.70
N MET A 281 15.01 -12.01 2.70
CA MET A 281 15.26 -12.72 3.97
C MET A 281 14.64 -14.11 4.02
N ASN A 282 13.52 -14.35 3.34
CA ASN A 282 12.84 -15.64 3.42
C ASN A 282 13.47 -16.63 2.43
N ASN A 283 14.59 -17.26 2.77
CA ASN A 283 15.22 -18.27 1.92
C ASN A 283 15.96 -19.32 2.78
N PRO A 284 16.22 -20.54 2.26
CA PRO A 284 16.83 -21.63 3.03
C PRO A 284 18.23 -21.33 3.56
N THR A 285 18.99 -20.45 2.89
CA THR A 285 20.36 -20.10 3.31
C THR A 285 20.39 -19.25 4.59
N ARG A 286 19.25 -18.64 4.95
CA ARG A 286 19.12 -17.68 6.07
C ARG A 286 20.10 -16.51 5.99
N GLN A 287 20.69 -16.28 4.81
CA GLN A 287 21.50 -15.10 4.52
C GLN A 287 20.68 -14.17 3.62
N PRO A 288 20.87 -12.84 3.74
CA PRO A 288 20.25 -11.90 2.81
C PRO A 288 20.66 -12.21 1.36
N LEU A 289 19.68 -12.39 0.48
CA LEU A 289 19.96 -12.52 -0.95
C LEU A 289 20.56 -11.22 -1.50
N ALA A 290 21.45 -11.35 -2.49
CA ALA A 290 22.00 -10.21 -3.21
C ALA A 290 20.90 -9.39 -3.90
N LEU A 291 21.13 -8.09 -4.10
CA LEU A 291 20.10 -7.17 -4.57
C LEU A 291 19.50 -7.54 -5.94
N ASN A 292 20.35 -7.95 -6.88
CA ASN A 292 19.92 -8.42 -8.21
C ASN A 292 19.04 -9.68 -8.12
N ILE A 293 19.43 -10.60 -7.25
CA ILE A 293 18.69 -11.84 -7.00
C ILE A 293 17.33 -11.53 -6.36
N ALA A 294 17.30 -10.71 -5.32
CA ALA A 294 16.07 -10.35 -4.63
C ALA A 294 15.12 -9.53 -5.52
N TYR A 295 15.65 -8.62 -6.35
CA TYR A 295 14.84 -7.86 -7.31
C TYR A 295 14.18 -8.77 -8.36
N ARG A 296 14.96 -9.69 -8.94
CA ARG A 296 14.44 -10.73 -9.85
C ARG A 296 13.38 -11.59 -9.16
N ARG A 297 13.64 -12.00 -7.92
CA ARG A 297 12.73 -12.81 -7.11
C ARG A 297 11.38 -12.12 -6.90
N CYS A 298 11.36 -10.83 -6.57
CA CYS A 298 10.11 -10.07 -6.43
C CYS A 298 9.21 -10.21 -7.65
N LEU A 299 9.78 -10.05 -8.86
CA LEU A 299 9.03 -10.21 -10.10
C LEU A 299 8.58 -11.67 -10.29
N GLN A 300 9.44 -12.65 -9.99
CA GLN A 300 9.11 -14.08 -10.15
C GLN A 300 7.99 -14.55 -9.23
N ILE A 301 8.01 -14.19 -7.94
CA ILE A 301 6.98 -14.62 -6.99
C ILE A 301 5.64 -13.94 -7.27
N LEU A 302 5.64 -12.67 -7.69
CA LEU A 302 4.42 -12.01 -8.17
C LEU A 302 3.88 -12.69 -9.43
N ALA A 303 4.76 -12.99 -10.40
CA ALA A 303 4.39 -13.68 -11.64
C ALA A 303 3.88 -15.11 -11.42
N ALA A 304 4.39 -15.79 -10.39
CA ALA A 304 3.94 -17.11 -9.95
C ALA A 304 2.63 -17.08 -9.14
N GLY A 305 2.05 -15.89 -8.94
CA GLY A 305 0.74 -15.73 -8.31
C GLY A 305 0.78 -15.62 -6.78
N LEU A 306 1.86 -15.10 -6.19
CA LEU A 306 1.95 -14.89 -4.73
C LEU A 306 0.71 -14.14 -4.18
N PHE A 307 0.15 -13.20 -4.94
CA PHE A 307 -1.00 -12.40 -4.54
C PHE A 307 -2.29 -12.70 -5.32
N LEU A 308 -2.40 -13.91 -5.90
CA LEU A 308 -3.63 -14.37 -6.56
C LEU A 308 -4.57 -15.11 -5.59
N PRO A 309 -5.85 -15.30 -5.96
CA PRO A 309 -6.79 -16.13 -5.19
C PRO A 309 -6.27 -17.55 -4.96
N GLY A 310 -6.56 -18.12 -3.79
CA GLY A 310 -6.04 -19.42 -3.37
C GLY A 310 -4.65 -19.37 -2.73
N SER A 311 -3.85 -18.33 -3.01
CA SER A 311 -2.53 -18.15 -2.42
C SER A 311 -2.60 -17.81 -0.93
N VAL A 312 -1.70 -18.38 -0.13
CA VAL A 312 -1.45 -17.89 1.24
C VAL A 312 -0.88 -16.47 1.26
N GLY A 313 -0.23 -16.04 0.18
CA GLY A 313 0.44 -14.75 0.08
C GLY A 313 1.45 -14.52 1.19
N ILE A 314 1.52 -13.27 1.66
CA ILE A 314 2.29 -12.91 2.85
C ILE A 314 1.29 -12.64 3.97
N THR A 315 1.48 -13.32 5.10
CA THR A 315 0.73 -13.04 6.32
C THR A 315 1.23 -11.73 6.92
N ASP A 316 0.33 -10.85 7.33
CA ASP A 316 0.67 -9.61 8.01
C ASP A 316 1.21 -9.91 9.41
N PRO A 317 2.49 -9.62 9.69
CA PRO A 317 3.08 -9.88 11.00
C PRO A 317 2.62 -8.88 12.08
N CYS A 318 1.87 -7.84 11.71
CA CYS A 318 1.40 -6.79 12.60
C CYS A 318 -0.10 -6.89 12.92
N GLU A 319 -0.81 -7.86 12.37
CA GLU A 319 -2.23 -8.12 12.65
C GLU A 319 -2.41 -9.46 13.38
N SER A 320 -3.53 -9.61 14.09
CA SER A 320 -3.87 -10.88 14.73
C SER A 320 -4.44 -11.87 13.71
N GLY A 321 -4.16 -13.16 13.94
CA GLY A 321 -4.57 -14.23 13.03
C GLY A 321 -3.70 -14.29 11.76
N ASN A 322 -4.21 -15.00 10.75
CA ASN A 322 -3.49 -15.21 9.48
C ASN A 322 -4.00 -14.24 8.39
N PHE A 323 -3.97 -12.93 8.68
CA PHE A 323 -4.41 -11.92 7.72
C PHE A 323 -3.46 -11.87 6.52
N ARG A 324 -3.96 -12.14 5.32
CA ARG A 324 -3.17 -12.13 4.08
C ARG A 324 -3.14 -10.73 3.51
N VAL A 325 -1.98 -10.07 3.45
CA VAL A 325 -1.91 -8.63 3.11
C VAL A 325 -2.45 -8.26 1.74
N HIS A 326 -2.47 -9.19 0.79
CA HIS A 326 -2.96 -8.93 -0.56
C HIS A 326 -4.48 -8.93 -0.68
N THR A 327 -5.23 -9.35 0.34
CA THR A 327 -6.70 -9.34 0.28
C THR A 327 -7.28 -7.93 0.31
N VAL A 328 -6.50 -6.93 0.72
CA VAL A 328 -6.85 -5.50 0.56
C VAL A 328 -6.96 -5.10 -0.91
N MET A 329 -6.22 -5.79 -1.79
CA MET A 329 -6.42 -5.74 -3.23
C MET A 329 -7.61 -6.64 -3.55
N THR A 330 -8.82 -6.18 -3.27
CA THR A 330 -10.03 -6.97 -3.51
C THR A 330 -10.11 -7.41 -4.97
N LEU A 331 -10.68 -8.59 -5.23
CA LEU A 331 -10.92 -9.06 -6.61
C LEU A 331 -11.97 -8.19 -7.33
N GLU A 332 -12.80 -7.52 -6.54
CA GLU A 332 -13.71 -6.47 -6.94
C GLU A 332 -13.91 -5.55 -5.71
N GLN A 333 -13.89 -4.23 -5.90
CA GLN A 333 -14.69 -3.36 -5.04
C GLN A 333 -16.12 -3.88 -5.16
N GLN A 334 -16.61 -4.56 -4.13
CA GLN A 334 -18.03 -4.78 -3.91
C GLN A 334 -18.66 -3.39 -3.79
N VAL A 335 -18.91 -2.75 -4.94
CA VAL A 335 -19.81 -1.60 -5.03
C VAL A 335 -21.17 -2.20 -4.71
N ARG A 336 -21.48 -2.24 -3.41
CA ARG A 336 -22.84 -1.90 -2.99
C ARG A 336 -23.17 -0.65 -3.78
N GLY A 337 -24.12 -0.76 -4.69
CA GLY A 337 -24.64 0.36 -5.43
C GLY A 337 -24.90 1.49 -4.45
N VAL A 338 -24.07 2.54 -4.53
CA VAL A 338 -24.53 3.85 -4.08
C VAL A 338 -25.60 4.19 -5.12
N PRO A 339 -26.87 4.35 -4.73
CA PRO A 339 -27.88 4.76 -5.69
C PRO A 339 -27.53 6.19 -6.10
N GLU A 340 -27.04 6.36 -7.33
CA GLU A 340 -26.98 7.67 -7.96
C GLU A 340 -28.41 8.21 -7.97
N GLY A 341 -28.59 9.36 -7.31
CA GLY A 341 -29.85 10.07 -7.27
C GLY A 341 -30.39 10.26 -8.69
N ARG A 342 -31.70 10.02 -8.84
CA ARG A 342 -32.47 10.25 -10.06
C ARG A 342 -32.12 11.61 -10.71
N GLY A 343 -31.29 11.56 -11.74
CA GLY A 343 -31.03 12.66 -12.67
C GLY A 343 -31.57 12.29 -14.04
N HIS A 344 -32.53 13.07 -14.53
CA HIS A 344 -33.21 12.88 -15.80
C HIS A 344 -32.25 12.91 -17.00
N GLY A 345 -32.40 11.91 -17.88
CA GLY A 345 -32.24 12.01 -19.34
C GLY A 345 -30.84 12.29 -19.88
N TRP A 346 -30.24 11.29 -20.54
CA TRP A 346 -29.73 11.31 -21.92
C TRP A 346 -28.98 9.99 -22.14
N GLY A 347 -29.54 9.13 -22.99
CA GLY A 347 -29.00 7.81 -23.32
C GLY A 347 -27.75 7.91 -24.19
N GLY A 348 -26.58 7.75 -23.57
CA GLY A 348 -25.36 7.27 -24.21
C GLY A 348 -24.96 5.94 -23.58
N PRO A 349 -24.27 5.03 -24.29
CA PRO A 349 -23.76 3.82 -23.68
C PRO A 349 -22.78 4.19 -22.58
N VAL A 350 -23.17 3.93 -21.33
CA VAL A 350 -22.29 3.98 -20.17
C VAL A 350 -21.20 2.94 -20.43
N ARG A 351 -20.01 3.40 -20.81
CA ARG A 351 -18.81 2.56 -20.73
C ARG A 351 -18.62 2.26 -19.25
N THR A 352 -19.07 1.08 -18.81
CA THR A 352 -18.60 0.51 -17.56
C THR A 352 -17.09 0.37 -17.70
N LEU A 353 -16.35 1.31 -17.12
CA LEU A 353 -14.92 1.17 -16.88
C LEU A 353 -14.78 0.00 -15.90
N THR A 354 -14.73 -1.22 -16.42
CA THR A 354 -14.37 -2.40 -15.63
C THR A 354 -12.93 -2.19 -15.21
N HIS A 355 -12.70 -1.63 -14.02
CA HIS A 355 -11.36 -1.59 -13.45
C HIS A 355 -10.83 -3.03 -13.43
N PRO A 356 -9.64 -3.30 -14.01
CA PRO A 356 -9.07 -4.63 -13.99
C PRO A 356 -8.88 -5.08 -12.54
N CYS A 357 -9.14 -6.36 -12.26
CA CYS A 357 -8.91 -6.95 -10.95
C CYS A 357 -7.49 -6.62 -10.48
N PRO A 358 -7.32 -5.91 -9.34
CA PRO A 358 -6.02 -5.49 -8.83
C PRO A 358 -4.99 -6.62 -8.70
N GLN A 359 -5.41 -7.81 -8.24
CA GLN A 359 -4.53 -8.98 -8.08
C GLN A 359 -4.05 -9.53 -9.43
N ASP A 360 -4.97 -9.65 -10.40
CA ASP A 360 -4.65 -10.09 -11.77
C ASP A 360 -3.68 -9.11 -12.43
N MET A 361 -3.94 -7.81 -12.29
CA MET A 361 -3.11 -6.74 -12.83
C MET A 361 -1.68 -6.73 -12.32
N VAL A 362 -1.50 -6.90 -11.01
CA VAL A 362 -0.16 -7.07 -10.42
C VAL A 362 0.53 -8.31 -11.01
N CYS A 363 -0.19 -9.43 -11.12
CA CYS A 363 0.35 -10.70 -11.61
C CYS A 363 0.80 -10.61 -13.06
N TYR A 364 -0.09 -10.23 -14.00
CA TYR A 364 0.26 -10.20 -15.43
C TYR A 364 1.32 -9.13 -15.75
N THR A 365 1.35 -8.03 -14.98
CA THR A 365 2.43 -7.02 -15.10
C THR A 365 3.76 -7.65 -14.71
N ALA A 366 3.82 -8.35 -13.57
CA ALA A 366 5.01 -9.07 -13.16
C ALA A 366 5.43 -10.16 -14.16
N GLN A 367 4.49 -10.95 -14.69
CA GLN A 367 4.77 -11.98 -15.70
C GLN A 367 5.41 -11.40 -16.96
N THR A 368 4.97 -10.21 -17.39
CA THR A 368 5.57 -9.51 -18.53
C THR A 368 6.99 -9.05 -18.20
N LEU A 369 7.18 -8.39 -17.06
CA LEU A 369 8.49 -7.87 -16.67
C LEU A 369 9.52 -8.96 -16.34
N VAL A 370 9.11 -10.13 -15.82
CA VAL A 370 10.01 -11.28 -15.64
C VAL A 370 10.62 -11.72 -16.97
N ARG A 371 9.81 -11.75 -18.04
CA ARG A 371 10.28 -12.16 -19.37
C ARG A 371 11.22 -11.11 -19.96
N ILE A 372 10.87 -9.83 -19.85
CA ILE A 372 11.75 -8.72 -20.27
C ILE A 372 13.08 -8.75 -19.52
N LEU A 373 13.06 -8.96 -18.19
CA LEU A 373 14.26 -9.06 -17.38
C LEU A 373 15.14 -10.26 -17.80
N SER A 374 14.52 -11.36 -18.24
CA SER A 374 15.23 -12.54 -18.74
C SER A 374 15.91 -12.31 -20.09
N HIS A 375 15.45 -11.33 -20.86
CA HIS A 375 16.05 -10.90 -22.13
C HIS A 375 16.90 -9.63 -22.00
N GLY A 376 17.43 -9.36 -20.80
CA GLY A 376 18.38 -8.26 -20.59
C GLY A 376 17.74 -6.86 -20.52
N GLY A 377 16.42 -6.73 -20.50
CA GLY A 377 15.70 -5.45 -20.46
C GLY A 377 15.74 -4.71 -19.11
N TYR A 378 16.72 -4.98 -18.26
CA TYR A 378 16.78 -4.42 -16.91
C TYR A 378 16.93 -2.89 -16.89
N ARG A 379 17.61 -2.28 -17.87
CA ARG A 379 17.77 -0.81 -17.93
C ARG A 379 16.45 -0.10 -18.18
N LYS A 380 15.60 -0.64 -19.07
CA LYS A 380 14.21 -0.18 -19.26
C LYS A 380 13.38 -0.39 -18.01
N ILE A 381 13.44 -1.59 -17.41
CA ILE A 381 12.71 -1.89 -16.16
C ILE A 381 13.13 -0.96 -15.02
N LEU A 382 14.38 -0.49 -14.97
CA LEU A 382 14.90 0.43 -13.96
C LEU A 382 14.71 1.92 -14.31
N GLY A 383 14.06 2.25 -15.44
CA GLY A 383 13.83 3.64 -15.86
C GLY A 383 15.11 4.39 -16.24
N GLN A 384 16.15 3.68 -16.67
CA GLN A 384 17.43 4.27 -17.10
C GLN A 384 17.45 4.63 -18.59
N GLU A 385 16.41 4.26 -19.34
CA GLU A 385 16.29 4.45 -20.80
C GLU A 385 14.95 5.09 -21.18
N GLY A 386 14.56 6.12 -20.42
CA GLY A 386 13.30 6.85 -20.62
C GLY A 386 12.08 6.11 -20.07
N ASP A 387 10.90 6.50 -20.55
CA ASP A 387 9.67 5.78 -20.23
C ASP A 387 9.76 4.32 -20.73
N ALA A 388 9.20 3.43 -19.93
CA ALA A 388 9.17 1.99 -20.18
C ALA A 388 7.79 1.40 -19.85
N SER A 389 6.81 2.22 -19.47
CA SER A 389 5.46 1.79 -19.07
C SER A 389 4.77 0.99 -20.19
N TYR A 390 4.98 1.38 -21.44
CA TYR A 390 4.47 0.70 -22.64
C TYR A 390 4.89 -0.78 -22.73
N LEU A 391 6.01 -1.18 -22.11
CA LEU A 391 6.45 -2.58 -22.11
C LEU A 391 5.49 -3.54 -21.39
N ALA A 392 4.60 -3.01 -20.55
CA ALA A 392 3.56 -3.81 -19.89
C ALA A 392 2.31 -4.02 -20.75
N SER A 393 2.18 -3.32 -21.88
CA SER A 393 0.98 -3.34 -22.73
C SER A 393 1.25 -3.53 -24.23
N GLU A 394 2.49 -3.31 -24.68
CA GLU A 394 2.90 -3.42 -26.08
C GLU A 394 3.91 -4.54 -26.30
N MET A 395 3.85 -5.18 -27.47
CA MET A 395 4.85 -6.16 -27.89
C MET A 395 6.22 -5.48 -28.00
N SER A 396 7.27 -6.17 -27.54
CA SER A 396 8.65 -5.69 -27.63
C SER A 396 9.56 -6.77 -28.18
N THR A 397 10.70 -6.37 -28.79
CA THR A 397 11.69 -7.30 -29.34
C THR A 397 13.02 -7.14 -28.63
N TRP A 398 13.61 -8.25 -28.19
CA TRP A 398 14.86 -8.31 -27.43
C TRP A 398 15.77 -9.38 -28.05
N ASP A 399 16.87 -8.97 -28.69
CA ASP A 399 17.81 -9.88 -29.38
C ASP A 399 17.12 -10.89 -30.32
N GLY A 400 16.10 -10.43 -31.05
CA GLY A 400 15.30 -11.25 -31.96
C GLY A 400 14.17 -12.05 -31.31
N VAL A 401 14.03 -12.01 -29.98
CA VAL A 401 12.91 -12.63 -29.25
C VAL A 401 11.77 -11.62 -29.10
N ILE A 402 10.57 -12.00 -29.54
CA ILE A 402 9.35 -11.20 -29.36
C ILE A 402 8.74 -11.53 -27.99
N VAL A 403 8.51 -10.51 -27.18
CA VAL A 403 7.81 -10.59 -25.89
C VAL A 403 6.43 -9.97 -26.05
N THR A 404 5.40 -10.80 -26.03
CA THR A 404 3.99 -10.38 -25.96
C THR A 404 3.58 -10.18 -24.51
N PRO A 405 3.12 -8.99 -24.07
CA PRO A 405 2.64 -8.78 -22.71
C PRO A 405 1.58 -9.79 -22.29
N SER A 406 1.61 -10.20 -21.02
CA SER A 406 0.55 -11.02 -20.46
C SER A 406 -0.73 -10.18 -20.36
N GLU A 407 -1.86 -10.78 -20.71
CA GLU A 407 -3.15 -10.10 -20.76
C GLU A 407 -3.99 -10.39 -19.51
N LYS A 408 -5.01 -9.57 -19.31
CA LYS A 408 -6.02 -9.75 -18.25
C LYS A 408 -6.67 -11.13 -18.38
N ALA A 409 -6.67 -11.89 -17.29
CA ALA A 409 -7.32 -13.20 -17.20
C ALA A 409 -8.61 -13.17 -16.36
N TYR A 410 -8.78 -12.16 -15.50
CA TYR A 410 -9.97 -12.05 -14.66
C TYR A 410 -11.21 -11.68 -15.47
N GLU A 411 -12.27 -12.46 -15.32
CA GLU A 411 -13.60 -12.17 -15.84
C GLU A 411 -14.56 -11.88 -14.67
N LYS A 412 -15.35 -10.80 -14.77
CA LYS A 412 -16.35 -10.48 -13.75
C LYS A 412 -17.46 -11.54 -13.80
N PRO A 413 -17.85 -12.17 -12.68
CA PRO A 413 -19.01 -13.06 -12.64
C PRO A 413 -20.27 -12.33 -13.13
N PRO A 414 -21.21 -13.03 -13.79
CA PRO A 414 -22.49 -12.42 -14.17
C PRO A 414 -23.23 -11.94 -12.91
N GLU A 415 -23.83 -10.74 -12.98
CA GLU A 415 -24.64 -10.19 -11.89
C GLU A 415 -25.85 -11.12 -11.67
N LYS A 416 -25.98 -11.67 -10.46
CA LYS A 416 -27.18 -12.41 -10.07
C LYS A 416 -28.37 -11.45 -10.11
N LYS A 417 -29.47 -11.84 -10.77
CA LYS A 417 -30.70 -11.05 -10.76
C LYS A 417 -31.28 -11.08 -9.34
N GLU A 418 -31.67 -9.92 -8.81
CA GLU A 418 -32.44 -9.81 -7.58
C GLU A 418 -33.69 -10.70 -7.70
N GLY A 419 -33.74 -11.80 -6.94
CA GLY A 419 -34.81 -12.81 -7.01
C GLY A 419 -34.37 -14.25 -6.79
N GLU A 420 -33.08 -14.58 -6.94
CA GLU A 420 -32.56 -15.94 -6.66
C GLU A 420 -32.10 -16.14 -5.21
N GLU A 421 -32.15 -15.12 -4.35
CA GLU A 421 -31.74 -15.22 -2.93
C GLU A 421 -32.84 -15.76 -2.00
N GLU A 422 -34.10 -15.88 -2.44
CA GLU A 422 -35.21 -16.31 -1.57
C GLU A 422 -35.39 -17.84 -1.46
N GLU A 423 -34.77 -18.64 -2.33
CA GLU A 423 -34.91 -20.12 -2.28
C GLU A 423 -33.79 -20.84 -1.50
N GLU A 424 -32.67 -20.18 -1.17
CA GLU A 424 -31.54 -20.84 -0.48
C GLU A 424 -31.61 -20.76 1.07
N ASN A 425 -32.63 -20.13 1.66
CA ASN A 425 -32.70 -19.90 3.11
C ASN A 425 -33.87 -20.59 3.85
N GLN A 426 -34.45 -21.65 3.26
CA GLN A 426 -35.38 -22.55 3.96
C GLN A 426 -34.72 -23.91 4.21
N GLU A 427 -33.78 -23.98 5.17
CA GLU A 427 -33.46 -25.24 5.83
C GLU A 427 -34.32 -25.39 7.10
N GLU A 428 -34.98 -26.54 7.21
CA GLU A 428 -35.83 -26.97 8.31
C GLU A 428 -35.08 -26.96 9.66
N PRO A 429 -35.74 -26.64 10.79
CA PRO A 429 -35.12 -26.77 12.10
C PRO A 429 -34.83 -28.24 12.41
N ALA A 430 -33.58 -28.52 12.77
CA ALA A 430 -33.12 -29.83 13.21
C ALA A 430 -33.99 -30.38 14.36
N ALA A 431 -34.45 -31.62 14.20
CA ALA A 431 -35.15 -32.38 15.22
C ALA A 431 -34.24 -32.61 16.44
N GLY A 432 -34.87 -32.61 17.62
CA GLY A 432 -34.24 -32.46 18.93
C GLY A 432 -33.25 -33.54 19.31
N GLU A 433 -32.21 -33.12 20.04
CA GLU A 433 -31.39 -33.97 20.87
C GLU A 433 -32.15 -34.21 22.19
N GLU A 434 -32.57 -35.46 22.41
CA GLU A 434 -33.02 -35.93 23.72
C GLU A 434 -31.81 -36.10 24.64
N GLU A 435 -31.75 -35.31 25.72
CA GLU A 435 -30.83 -35.53 26.85
C GLU A 435 -31.27 -36.77 27.63
N GLU A 436 -30.57 -37.89 27.47
CA GLU A 436 -30.65 -39.01 28.42
C GLU A 436 -29.76 -38.73 29.63
N SER A 437 -30.40 -38.26 30.70
CA SER A 437 -29.85 -38.21 32.05
C SER A 437 -29.68 -39.64 32.60
N MET A 438 -28.44 -40.08 32.81
CA MET A 438 -28.16 -41.32 33.53
C MET A 438 -27.86 -41.00 35.00
N GLU A 439 -28.87 -41.17 35.87
CA GLU A 439 -28.72 -41.25 37.32
C GLU A 439 -27.96 -42.52 37.70
N THR A 440 -26.98 -42.40 38.62
CA THR A 440 -26.42 -43.52 39.38
C THR A 440 -26.86 -43.40 40.84
N GLN A 441 -27.69 -44.36 41.28
CA GLN A 441 -27.85 -44.76 42.67
C GLN A 441 -27.67 -46.28 42.75
N GLU A 442 -26.51 -46.73 43.24
CA GLU A 442 -26.32 -47.40 44.54
C GLU A 442 -24.82 -47.61 44.81
#